data_AF-A0A4R7D182-F1
#
_entry.id   AF-A0A4R7D182-F1
#
_cell.length_a   1.000
_cell.length_b   1.000
_cell.length_c   1.000
_cell.angle_alpha   90.00
_cell.angle_beta   90.00
_cell.angle_gamma   90.00
#
_symmetry.space_group_name_H-M   'P 1'
#
loop_
_entity.id
_entity.type
_entity.pdbx_description
1 polymer ?
#
loop_
_entity_poly.entity_id
_entity_poly.type
_entity_poly.pdbx_seq_one_letter_code
_entity_poly.pdbx_strand_id
1 'polypeptide(L)'
;MRIKTDRIYVLITIPKRIVMQHEGVFFHEKGIEMEEQVKEQEVKNGVNATFEGFEVLSDFEQRQLLQEVPEEESISAKLYYYVDYEIK
;
A
#
# COMPACT_ATOMS: atom_id res chain seq x y z
N MET A 1 29.65 2.22 0.19
CA MET A 1 28.21 2.12 -0.15
C MET A 1 27.42 2.90 0.88
N ARG A 2 26.51 3.77 0.43
CA ARG A 2 25.54 4.45 1.32
C ARG A 2 24.16 3.87 1.01
N ILE A 3 23.49 3.35 2.03
CA ILE A 3 22.10 2.91 1.95
C ILE A 3 21.22 4.10 2.29
N LYS A 4 20.19 4.35 1.48
CA LYS A 4 19.14 5.33 1.78
C LYS A 4 17.84 4.58 2.01
N THR A 5 17.09 5.07 2.99
CA THR A 5 15.76 4.59 3.32
C THR A 5 14.75 5.66 2.93
N ASP A 6 13.79 5.32 2.09
CA ASP A 6 12.64 6.16 1.78
C ASP A 6 11.35 5.49 2.24
N ARG A 7 10.33 6.30 2.53
CA ARG A 7 8.98 5.84 2.84
C ARG A 7 8.10 6.06 1.62
N ILE A 8 7.52 4.99 1.10
CA ILE A 8 6.58 5.02 -0.03
C ILE A 8 5.22 4.49 0.41
N TYR A 9 4.21 4.69 -0.44
CA TYR A 9 2.93 4.03 -0.27
C TYR A 9 2.44 3.43 -1.58
N VAL A 10 1.73 2.32 -1.47
CA VAL A 10 0.96 1.73 -2.57
C VAL A 10 -0.51 1.90 -2.25
N LEU A 11 -1.28 2.35 -3.23
CA LEU A 11 -2.71 2.54 -3.08
C LEU A 11 -3.44 1.29 -3.57
N ILE A 12 -4.34 0.77 -2.74
CA ILE A 12 -5.21 -0.35 -3.10
C ILE A 12 -6.68 0.03 -2.90
N THR A 13 -7.54 -0.46 -3.79
CA THR A 13 -8.98 -0.26 -3.74
C THR A 13 -9.67 -1.60 -3.87
N ILE A 14 -10.55 -1.92 -2.91
CA ILE A 14 -11.25 -3.20 -2.87
C ILE A 14 -12.72 -3.03 -2.45
N PRO A 15 -13.61 -3.97 -2.80
CA PRO A 15 -15.00 -3.95 -2.35
C PRO A 15 -15.16 -4.04 -0.83
N LYS A 16 -16.06 -3.21 -0.26
CA LYS A 16 -16.43 -3.18 1.18
C LYS A 16 -16.75 -4.57 1.73
N ARG A 17 -17.50 -5.36 0.97
CA ARG A 17 -17.90 -6.73 1.35
C ARG A 17 -16.71 -7.63 1.71
N ILE A 18 -15.56 -7.44 1.05
CA ILE A 18 -14.34 -8.24 1.31
C ILE A 18 -13.71 -7.79 2.63
N VAL A 19 -13.59 -6.47 2.84
CA VAL A 19 -13.05 -5.92 4.09
C VAL A 19 -13.93 -6.31 5.27
N MET A 20 -15.25 -6.18 5.16
CA MET A 20 -16.17 -6.46 6.26
C MET A 20 -16.23 -7.94 6.66
N GLN A 21 -15.78 -8.84 5.79
CA GLN A 21 -15.63 -10.27 6.11
C GLN A 21 -14.37 -10.58 6.92
N HIS A 22 -13.42 -9.64 6.98
CA HIS A 22 -12.16 -9.77 7.70
C HIS A 22 -12.12 -8.75 8.85
N GLU A 23 -11.97 -9.21 10.09
CA GLU A 23 -12.02 -8.36 11.29
C GLU A 23 -10.80 -7.43 11.40
N GLY A 24 -10.79 -6.30 10.67
CA GLY A 24 -9.80 -5.22 10.80
C GLY A 24 -8.35 -5.54 10.39
N VAL A 25 -8.00 -6.82 10.25
CA VAL A 25 -6.66 -7.31 9.87
C VAL A 25 -6.44 -7.38 8.36
N PHE A 26 -7.48 -7.22 7.54
CA PHE A 26 -7.38 -7.38 6.08
C PHE A 26 -6.23 -6.59 5.46
N PHE A 27 -6.18 -5.28 5.69
CA PHE A 27 -5.18 -4.41 5.08
C PHE A 27 -3.77 -4.64 5.65
N HIS A 28 -3.68 -5.10 6.89
CA HIS A 28 -2.41 -5.47 7.51
C HIS A 28 -1.85 -6.75 6.87
N GLU A 29 -2.66 -7.80 6.81
CA GLU A 29 -2.30 -9.05 6.12
C GLU A 29 -1.97 -8.78 4.66
N LYS A 30 -2.76 -7.94 3.99
CA LYS A 30 -2.53 -7.59 2.60
C LYS A 30 -1.22 -6.83 2.39
N GLY A 31 -0.88 -5.93 3.31
CA GLY A 31 0.40 -5.22 3.32
C GLY A 31 1.60 -6.16 3.39
N ILE A 32 1.56 -7.14 4.30
CA ILE A 32 2.61 -8.16 4.42
C ILE A 32 2.70 -9.00 3.15
N GLU A 33 1.57 -9.48 2.62
CA GLU A 33 1.54 -10.28 1.39
C GLU A 33 2.14 -9.56 0.17
N MET A 34 1.98 -8.23 0.11
CA MET A 34 2.40 -7.43 -1.03
C MET A 34 3.87 -7.00 -0.98
N GLU A 35 4.60 -7.24 0.11
CA GLU A 35 6.00 -6.82 0.26
C GLU A 35 6.89 -7.28 -0.91
N GLU A 36 6.77 -8.54 -1.33
CA GLU A 36 7.54 -9.07 -2.47
C GLU A 36 7.13 -8.41 -3.80
N GLN A 37 5.84 -8.13 -4.00
CA GLN A 37 5.38 -7.44 -5.21
C GLN A 37 5.88 -5.99 -5.26
N VAL A 38 5.95 -5.30 -4.13
CA VAL A 38 6.48 -3.94 -4.03
C VAL A 38 7.96 -3.90 -4.43
N LYS A 39 8.75 -4.89 -3.98
CA LYS A 39 10.16 -5.05 -4.40
C LYS A 39 10.28 -5.25 -5.91
N GLU A 40 9.35 -5.95 -6.55
CA GLU A 40 9.40 -6.25 -7.99
C GLU A 40 8.88 -5.13 -8.90
N GLN A 41 7.82 -4.42 -8.48
CA GLN A 41 7.06 -3.50 -9.35
C GLN A 41 7.48 -2.03 -9.17
N GLU A 42 7.41 -1.53 -7.95
CA GLU A 42 7.64 -0.11 -7.63
C GLU A 42 9.13 0.18 -7.45
N VAL A 43 9.91 -0.84 -7.11
CA VAL A 43 11.32 -0.67 -6.77
C VAL A 43 12.20 -1.74 -7.42
N LYS A 44 12.15 -1.83 -8.75
CA LYS A 44 13.18 -2.59 -9.49
C LYS A 44 14.56 -2.05 -9.11
N ASN A 45 15.37 -2.84 -8.38
CA ASN A 45 16.84 -2.85 -8.30
C ASN A 45 17.37 -3.08 -6.87
N GLY A 46 17.48 -4.34 -6.42
CA GLY A 46 18.32 -4.69 -5.27
C GLY A 46 17.95 -4.01 -3.94
N VAL A 47 16.68 -3.67 -3.77
CA VAL A 47 16.16 -2.98 -2.59
C VAL A 47 15.53 -3.96 -1.61
N ASN A 48 15.41 -3.54 -0.36
CA ASN A 48 14.56 -4.22 0.61
C ASN A 48 13.33 -3.36 0.91
N ALA A 49 12.13 -3.94 0.81
CA ALA A 49 10.88 -3.30 1.21
C ALA A 49 10.34 -3.98 2.47
N THR A 50 9.90 -3.18 3.44
CA THR A 50 9.28 -3.67 4.67
C THR A 50 8.00 -2.90 4.94
N PHE A 51 6.91 -3.62 5.14
CA PHE A 51 5.60 -3.09 5.45
C PHE A 51 5.64 -2.42 6.81
N GLU A 52 5.19 -1.16 6.84
CA GLU A 52 5.11 -0.38 8.08
C GLU A 52 3.69 -0.40 8.64
N GLY A 53 2.69 -0.28 7.78
CA GLY A 53 1.31 -0.12 8.20
C GLY A 53 0.43 0.41 7.08
N PHE A 54 -0.83 0.66 7.40
CA PHE A 54 -1.81 1.12 6.43
C PHE A 54 -2.68 2.24 6.97
N GLU A 55 -3.27 2.99 6.05
CA GLU A 55 -4.25 4.03 6.35
C GLU A 55 -5.44 3.88 5.38
N VAL A 56 -6.62 3.65 5.94
CA VAL A 56 -7.86 3.62 5.17
C VAL A 56 -8.24 5.05 4.80
N LEU A 57 -8.46 5.28 3.52
CA LEU A 57 -8.78 6.60 3.00
C LEU A 57 -10.23 6.98 3.32
N SER A 58 -10.42 8.22 3.76
CA SER A 58 -11.75 8.80 3.87
C SER A 58 -12.39 8.99 2.49
N ASP A 59 -13.73 9.08 2.44
CA ASP A 59 -14.48 9.29 1.19
C ASP A 59 -14.00 10.53 0.41
N PHE A 60 -13.55 11.57 1.13
CA PHE A 60 -13.00 12.77 0.53
C PHE A 60 -11.65 12.51 -0.14
N GLU A 61 -10.73 11.84 0.55
CA GLU A 61 -9.39 11.52 0.02
C GLU A 61 -9.48 10.56 -1.17
N GLN A 62 -10.40 9.59 -1.14
CA GLN A 62 -10.63 8.67 -2.25
C GLN A 62 -11.02 9.45 -3.52
N ARG A 63 -11.90 10.45 -3.43
CA ARG A 63 -12.29 11.28 -4.57
C ARG A 63 -11.18 12.19 -5.10
N GLN A 64 -10.21 12.55 -4.26
CA GLN A 64 -9.08 13.39 -4.68
C GLN A 64 -7.93 12.59 -5.28
N LEU A 65 -7.64 11.40 -4.74
CA LEU A 65 -6.50 10.58 -5.13
C LEU A 65 -6.82 9.63 -6.27
N LEU A 66 -8.06 9.17 -6.40
CA LEU A 66 -8.47 8.22 -7.43
C LEU A 66 -9.01 8.99 -8.63
N GLN A 67 -8.45 8.72 -9.81
CA GLN A 67 -8.91 9.31 -11.06
C GLN A 67 -10.31 8.80 -11.46
N GLU A 68 -10.66 7.59 -11.03
CA GLU A 68 -12.00 7.02 -11.13
C GLU A 68 -12.61 6.93 -9.74
N VAL A 69 -13.81 7.50 -9.55
CA VAL A 69 -14.56 7.35 -8.31
C VAL A 69 -14.88 5.87 -8.17
N PRO A 70 -14.32 5.19 -7.15
CA PRO A 70 -14.56 3.77 -7.02
C PRO A 70 -16.03 3.55 -6.63
N GLU A 71 -16.59 2.40 -6.99
CA GLU A 71 -18.02 2.08 -6.76
C GLU A 71 -18.45 2.44 -5.33
N GLU A 72 -19.70 2.86 -5.11
CA GLU A 72 -20.22 3.29 -3.78
C GLU A 72 -19.91 2.28 -2.65
N GLU A 73 -19.71 1.01 -3.02
CA GLU A 73 -19.35 -0.10 -2.14
C GLU A 73 -17.85 -0.47 -2.13
N SER A 74 -16.94 0.49 -2.25
CA SER A 74 -15.49 0.26 -2.21
C SER A 74 -14.80 0.94 -1.01
N ILE A 75 -13.68 0.38 -0.59
CA ILE A 75 -12.75 0.96 0.40
C ILE A 75 -11.38 1.01 -0.24
N SER A 76 -10.72 2.15 -0.10
CA SER A 76 -9.33 2.30 -0.52
C SER A 76 -8.42 2.53 0.68
N ALA A 77 -7.20 2.03 0.60
CA ALA A 77 -6.20 2.20 1.64
C ALA A 77 -4.82 2.46 1.02
N LYS A 78 -4.00 3.24 1.72
CA LYS A 78 -2.57 3.35 1.47
C LYS A 78 -1.86 2.30 2.32
N LEU A 79 -1.04 1.47 1.68
CA LEU A 79 -0.12 0.55 2.32
C LEU A 79 1.26 1.18 2.31
N TYR A 80 1.82 1.49 3.48
CA TYR A 80 3.11 2.16 3.63
C TYR A 80 4.25 1.16 3.76
N TYR A 81 5.37 1.46 3.10
CA TYR A 81 6.57 0.63 3.13
C TYR A 81 7.80 1.51 3.33
N TYR A 82 8.74 1.02 4.15
CA TYR A 82 10.12 1.48 4.13
C TYR A 82 10.89 0.72 3.06
N VAL A 83 11.64 1.47 2.25
CA VAL A 83 12.41 0.94 1.15
C VAL A 83 13.86 1.35 1.31
N ASP A 84 14.73 0.36 1.51
CA ASP A 84 16.17 0.51 1.61
C ASP A 84 16.84 0.21 0.28
N TYR A 85 17.62 1.15 -0.23
CA TYR A 85 18.32 0.98 -1.51
C TYR A 85 19.72 1.60 -1.51
N GLU A 86 20.59 1.02 -2.33
CA GLU A 86 21.94 1.50 -2.51
C GLU A 86 21.99 2.70 -3.46
N ILE A 87 22.68 3.76 -3.03
CA ILE A 87 22.97 4.91 -3.88
C ILE A 87 24.41 4.78 -4.38
N LYS A 88 24.57 4.85 -5.71
CA LYS A 88 25.88 4.90 -6.39
C LYS A 88 26.52 6.26 -6.26
#